data_AF-A0A117SHM9-F1
#
_entry.id   AF-A0A117SHM9-F1
#
_cell.length_a   1.000
_cell.length_b   1.000
_cell.length_c   1.000
_cell.angle_alpha   90.00
_cell.angle_beta   90.00
_cell.angle_gamma   90.00
#
_symmetry.space_group_name_H-M   'P 1'
#
loop_
_entity.id
_entity.type
_entity.pdbx_description
1 polymer ?
#
loop_
_entity_poly.entity_id
_entity_poly.type
_entity_poly.pdbx_seq_one_letter_code
_entity_poly.pdbx_strand_id
1 'polypeptide(L)'
;AAQGDYAAVSAISFTDDDGRKINIEAPCERIISLYSAHTENLYALGAGDKLIGAHSTSTYPAEAAFLDIYDYNGDPEKVIAAEPDLVLIRPFITRRSPDFISALEKAGILVVSLYPESFDEFDDYINKLAMLTGTEQKARQELAAFYGNIETITAQTRSIKDKKSIFFESTEANLRTVTPDSMPAIAIELAGGINVAADAVPVEEGSSIASFGDERILSLAEKIDVYVSQRGAMNAGGDERSIVSRPGFSTIKAIAEGKVFLINEKIISSPTFRYYKGVKELARYMYQEVMDSLDAYMKNDKATRRDFANIVVRSMHLPIYIPYSSKYYQEEHKGHTYGMFKDVPWTDVDFDYIETAVLSGYIPWEKGSEGEYFKPDEPVTREELAQAIFIMGEFSGKNSNYEIADLSECNNTRIVQTLVDNGVFVLKDGCFEPDKEVTMQEIVDALLFVK
;
A
#
# COMPACT_ATOMS: atom_id res chain seq x y z
N ALA A 1 -45.33 34.87 16.92
CA ALA A 1 -45.07 33.46 16.65
C ALA A 1 -43.77 33.39 15.85
N ALA A 2 -42.67 33.01 16.49
CA ALA A 2 -41.42 32.74 15.81
C ALA A 2 -41.47 31.29 15.32
N GLN A 3 -41.66 31.08 14.02
CA GLN A 3 -41.41 29.79 13.39
C GLN A 3 -39.89 29.68 13.23
N GLY A 4 -39.27 28.87 14.09
CA GLY A 4 -37.91 28.42 13.87
C GLY A 4 -37.88 27.44 12.72
N ASP A 5 -37.04 27.70 11.73
CA ASP A 5 -36.61 26.71 10.74
C ASP A 5 -35.87 25.59 11.48
N TYR A 6 -36.58 24.53 11.83
CA TYR A 6 -35.94 23.25 12.09
C TYR A 6 -35.54 22.70 10.72
N ALA A 7 -34.26 22.83 10.37
CA ALA A 7 -33.68 22.03 9.30
C ALA A 7 -34.01 20.57 9.62
N ALA A 8 -34.79 19.92 8.75
CA ALA A 8 -35.15 18.53 8.92
C ALA A 8 -33.86 17.71 8.94
N VAL A 9 -33.48 17.22 10.12
CA VAL A 9 -32.38 16.28 10.28
C VAL A 9 -32.80 15.05 9.49
N SER A 10 -32.10 14.77 8.38
CA SER A 10 -32.37 13.60 7.56
C SER A 10 -32.06 12.37 8.39
N ALA A 11 -33.09 11.62 8.80
CA ALA A 11 -32.90 10.33 9.47
C ALA A 11 -32.04 9.41 8.58
N ILE A 12 -30.97 8.86 9.15
CA ILE A 12 -30.12 7.87 8.51
C ILE A 12 -30.85 6.52 8.62
N SER A 13 -31.15 5.91 7.47
CA SER A 13 -31.87 4.64 7.42
C SER A 13 -31.33 3.75 6.30
N PHE A 14 -30.85 2.56 6.64
CA PHE A 14 -30.44 1.53 5.69
C PHE A 14 -30.54 0.14 6.31
N THR A 15 -30.37 -0.90 5.50
CA THR A 15 -30.23 -2.29 5.98
C THR A 15 -28.76 -2.66 5.95
N ASP A 16 -28.23 -3.12 7.07
CA ASP A 16 -26.86 -3.61 7.17
C ASP A 16 -26.71 -5.02 6.58
N ASP A 17 -25.49 -5.55 6.52
CA ASP A 17 -25.20 -6.79 5.78
C ASP A 17 -25.50 -8.06 6.61
N ASP A 18 -25.97 -7.91 7.85
CA ASP A 18 -26.66 -8.95 8.63
C ASP A 18 -28.20 -8.87 8.48
N GLY A 19 -28.72 -7.97 7.64
CA GLY A 19 -30.14 -7.80 7.36
C GLY A 19 -30.89 -6.96 8.40
N ARG A 20 -30.19 -6.25 9.29
CA ARG A 20 -30.78 -5.42 10.35
C ARG A 20 -31.08 -4.03 9.81
N LYS A 21 -32.25 -3.48 10.17
CA LYS A 21 -32.61 -2.10 9.84
C LYS A 21 -31.94 -1.14 10.81
N ILE A 22 -30.99 -0.36 10.30
CA ILE A 22 -30.34 0.70 11.04
C ILE A 22 -31.16 1.98 10.85
N ASN A 23 -31.53 2.61 11.96
CA ASN A 23 -32.23 3.90 11.97
C ASN A 23 -31.63 4.77 13.08
N ILE A 24 -30.96 5.85 12.70
CA ILE A 24 -30.40 6.82 13.64
C ILE A 24 -30.78 8.24 13.23
N GLU A 25 -30.94 9.10 14.23
CA GLU A 25 -31.37 10.49 14.02
C GLU A 25 -30.22 11.41 13.60
N ALA A 26 -28.98 11.07 13.95
CA ALA A 26 -27.78 11.84 13.66
C ALA A 26 -26.56 10.93 13.47
N PRO A 27 -25.49 11.41 12.81
CA PRO A 27 -24.21 10.71 12.74
C PRO A 27 -23.63 10.36 14.12
N CYS A 28 -22.86 9.28 14.16
CA CYS A 28 -22.13 8.81 15.33
C CYS A 28 -20.82 9.59 15.52
N GLU A 29 -20.37 9.70 16.77
CA GLU A 29 -19.22 10.50 17.20
C GLU A 29 -18.20 9.71 18.04
N ARG A 30 -18.55 8.53 18.55
CA ARG A 30 -17.69 7.68 19.41
C ARG A 30 -17.68 6.24 18.91
N ILE A 31 -16.78 5.97 17.97
CA ILE A 31 -16.79 4.76 17.17
C ILE A 31 -15.70 3.79 17.61
N ILE A 32 -16.06 2.52 17.81
CA ILE A 32 -15.11 1.41 17.88
C ILE A 32 -15.21 0.58 16.60
N SER A 33 -14.07 0.37 15.94
CA SER A 33 -13.99 -0.32 14.65
C SER A 33 -13.32 -1.69 14.79
N LEU A 34 -14.08 -2.78 14.68
CA LEU A 34 -13.57 -4.15 14.88
C LEU A 34 -13.08 -4.81 13.58
N TYR A 35 -12.90 -4.05 12.51
CA TYR A 35 -12.34 -4.51 11.24
C TYR A 35 -11.51 -3.42 10.57
N SER A 36 -10.29 -3.77 10.15
CA SER A 36 -9.31 -2.80 9.67
C SER A 36 -9.74 -2.01 8.44
N ALA A 37 -10.56 -2.58 7.55
CA ALA A 37 -11.02 -1.83 6.37
C ALA A 37 -12.01 -0.74 6.75
N HIS A 38 -12.84 -0.95 7.79
CA HIS A 38 -13.68 0.12 8.33
C HIS A 38 -12.81 1.24 8.89
N THR A 39 -11.82 0.88 9.72
CA THR A 39 -10.89 1.86 10.32
C THR A 39 -10.23 2.71 9.25
N GLU A 40 -9.60 2.07 8.26
CA GLU A 40 -8.91 2.75 7.16
C GLU A 40 -9.85 3.66 6.36
N ASN A 41 -11.03 3.18 5.99
CA ASN A 41 -11.98 3.97 5.22
C ASN A 41 -12.51 5.15 6.04
N LEU A 42 -12.72 5.02 7.35
CA LEU A 42 -13.15 6.13 8.21
C LEU A 42 -12.09 7.23 8.27
N TYR A 43 -10.80 6.89 8.32
CA TYR A 43 -9.73 7.89 8.19
C TYR A 43 -9.77 8.60 6.83
N ALA A 44 -9.92 7.86 5.73
CA ALA A 44 -10.08 8.44 4.38
C ALA A 44 -11.30 9.36 4.26
N LEU A 45 -12.41 8.98 4.92
CA LEU A 45 -13.64 9.77 4.98
C LEU A 45 -13.55 10.99 5.91
N GLY A 46 -12.42 11.21 6.58
CA GLY A 46 -12.24 12.33 7.51
C GLY A 46 -12.93 12.14 8.85
N ALA A 47 -13.27 10.91 9.23
CA ALA A 47 -13.90 10.52 10.50
C ALA A 47 -12.91 9.79 11.43
N GLY A 48 -11.60 9.94 11.22
CA GLY A 48 -10.57 9.29 12.03
C GLY A 48 -10.55 9.78 13.48
N ASP A 49 -10.94 11.03 13.72
CA ASP A 49 -11.07 11.64 15.04
C ASP A 49 -12.25 11.10 15.86
N LYS A 50 -13.25 10.51 15.20
CA LYS A 50 -14.39 9.83 15.82
C LYS A 50 -14.06 8.41 16.30
N LEU A 51 -12.91 7.86 15.88
CA LEU A 51 -12.47 6.54 16.31
C LEU A 51 -11.83 6.62 17.70
N ILE A 52 -12.48 6.00 18.68
CA ILE A 52 -11.94 5.87 20.04
C ILE A 52 -11.23 4.54 20.26
N GLY A 53 -11.41 3.58 19.36
CA GLY A 53 -10.78 2.27 19.45
C GLY A 53 -10.89 1.45 18.18
N ALA A 54 -9.98 0.49 18.02
CA ALA A 54 -9.94 -0.37 16.85
C ALA A 54 -9.50 -1.80 17.18
N HIS A 55 -9.72 -2.73 16.26
CA HIS A 55 -9.10 -4.05 16.34
C HIS A 55 -7.59 -3.95 16.11
N SER A 56 -6.82 -4.81 16.79
CA SER A 56 -5.33 -4.84 16.73
C SER A 56 -4.73 -4.97 15.33
N THR A 57 -5.52 -5.38 14.33
CA THR A 57 -5.09 -5.50 12.92
C THR A 57 -5.26 -4.23 12.10
N SER A 58 -5.71 -3.14 12.74
CA SER A 58 -5.99 -1.84 12.13
C SER A 58 -4.81 -0.91 12.33
N THR A 59 -3.83 -1.03 11.43
CA THR A 59 -2.52 -0.37 11.54
C THR A 59 -2.28 0.66 10.42
N TYR A 60 -3.34 1.06 9.72
CA TYR A 60 -3.28 2.07 8.68
C TYR A 60 -4.49 3.03 8.78
N PRO A 61 -4.28 4.35 8.66
CA PRO A 61 -2.98 5.02 8.61
C PRO A 61 -2.19 4.82 9.92
N ALA A 62 -0.93 5.27 10.00
CA ALA A 62 -0.04 4.95 11.12
C ALA A 62 -0.65 5.32 12.48
N GLU A 63 -1.39 6.43 12.52
CA GLU A 63 -2.11 6.93 13.69
C GLU A 63 -3.15 5.94 14.22
N ALA A 64 -3.76 5.12 13.36
CA ALA A 64 -4.72 4.09 13.76
C ALA A 64 -4.10 3.01 14.66
N ALA A 65 -2.80 2.78 14.55
CA ALA A 65 -2.08 1.79 15.37
C ALA A 65 -1.96 2.20 16.85
N PHE A 66 -2.25 3.46 17.17
CA PHE A 66 -2.16 4.02 18.53
C PHE A 66 -3.54 4.20 19.20
N LEU A 67 -4.62 3.79 18.54
CA LEU A 67 -5.95 3.73 19.15
C LEU A 67 -6.03 2.64 20.23
N ASP A 68 -6.97 2.78 21.16
CA ASP A 68 -7.26 1.73 22.13
C ASP A 68 -7.67 0.43 21.42
N ILE A 69 -7.11 -0.70 21.87
CA ILE A 69 -7.28 -1.99 21.21
C ILE A 69 -8.45 -2.76 21.82
N TYR A 70 -9.40 -3.15 20.96
CA TYR A 70 -10.54 -4.00 21.31
C TYR A 70 -10.57 -5.28 20.46
N ASP A 71 -10.99 -6.39 21.07
CA ASP A 71 -11.08 -7.70 20.42
C ASP A 71 -12.45 -8.33 20.69
N TYR A 72 -13.11 -8.81 19.64
CA TYR A 72 -14.42 -9.47 19.72
C TYR A 72 -14.36 -10.89 20.32
N ASN A 73 -13.17 -11.40 20.64
CA ASN A 73 -12.96 -12.59 21.48
C ASN A 73 -12.70 -12.22 22.95
N GLY A 74 -12.62 -10.92 23.27
CA GLY A 74 -12.37 -10.40 24.59
C GLY A 74 -13.65 -10.19 25.43
N ASP A 75 -13.50 -9.39 26.47
CA ASP A 75 -14.58 -9.04 27.40
C ASP A 75 -15.40 -7.86 26.84
N PRO A 76 -16.71 -8.04 26.56
CA PRO A 76 -17.57 -6.95 26.06
C PRO A 76 -17.70 -5.79 27.06
N GLU A 77 -17.50 -6.01 28.36
CA GLU A 77 -17.55 -4.94 29.37
C GLU A 77 -16.50 -3.87 29.13
N LYS A 78 -15.36 -4.22 28.52
CA LYS A 78 -14.34 -3.22 28.16
C LYS A 78 -14.83 -2.26 27.07
N VAL A 79 -15.57 -2.78 26.10
CA VAL A 79 -16.19 -1.97 25.04
C VAL A 79 -17.31 -1.12 25.63
N ILE A 80 -18.15 -1.71 26.49
CA ILE A 80 -19.25 -0.99 27.14
C ILE A 80 -18.72 0.16 28.00
N ALA A 81 -17.67 -0.09 28.78
CA ALA A 81 -17.03 0.92 29.64
C ALA A 81 -16.39 2.08 28.86
N ALA A 82 -16.11 1.88 27.56
CA ALA A 82 -15.62 2.94 26.69
C ALA A 82 -16.75 3.86 26.18
N GLU A 83 -18.01 3.53 26.45
CA GLU A 83 -19.21 4.28 26.05
C GLU A 83 -19.20 4.69 24.56
N PRO A 84 -19.01 3.75 23.61
CA PRO A 84 -19.17 4.04 22.19
C PRO A 84 -20.65 4.26 21.86
N ASP A 85 -20.92 5.14 20.91
CA ASP A 85 -22.25 5.25 20.30
C ASP A 85 -22.40 4.34 19.08
N LEU A 86 -21.30 3.83 18.51
CA LEU A 86 -21.28 2.89 17.40
C LEU A 86 -20.13 1.87 17.52
N VAL A 87 -20.45 0.61 17.29
CA VAL A 87 -19.48 -0.47 17.06
C VAL A 87 -19.66 -1.02 15.65
N LEU A 88 -18.62 -0.90 14.83
CA LEU A 88 -18.58 -1.42 13.46
C LEU A 88 -17.96 -2.81 13.41
N ILE A 89 -18.67 -3.73 12.79
CA ILE A 89 -18.25 -5.13 12.62
C ILE A 89 -18.48 -5.59 11.18
N ARG A 90 -18.00 -6.80 10.87
CA ARG A 90 -18.35 -7.54 9.66
C ARG A 90 -19.21 -8.77 9.99
N PRO A 91 -20.00 -9.34 9.05
CA PRO A 91 -20.89 -10.48 9.32
C PRO A 91 -20.21 -11.69 9.96
N PHE A 92 -18.94 -11.94 9.64
CA PHE A 92 -18.13 -12.99 10.28
C PHE A 92 -18.08 -12.85 11.81
N ILE A 93 -18.00 -11.63 12.35
CA ILE A 93 -17.89 -11.39 13.81
C ILE A 93 -19.20 -11.78 14.50
N THR A 94 -20.35 -11.43 13.91
CA THR A 94 -21.67 -11.84 14.40
C THR A 94 -21.79 -13.36 14.53
N ARG A 95 -21.29 -14.11 13.52
CA ARG A 95 -21.28 -15.57 13.52
C ARG A 95 -20.29 -16.15 14.55
N ARG A 96 -19.13 -15.52 14.70
CA ARG A 96 -18.01 -16.03 15.52
C ARG A 96 -18.16 -15.74 17.01
N SER A 97 -18.78 -14.61 17.37
CA SER A 97 -18.90 -14.09 18.73
C SER A 97 -20.29 -13.50 19.02
N PRO A 98 -21.38 -14.28 18.87
CA PRO A 98 -22.75 -13.77 19.02
C PRO A 98 -23.05 -13.23 20.42
N ASP A 99 -22.50 -13.85 21.47
CA ASP A 99 -22.70 -13.42 22.86
C ASP A 99 -22.06 -12.05 23.15
N PHE A 100 -20.88 -11.80 22.56
CA PHE A 100 -20.19 -10.51 22.63
C PHE A 100 -21.07 -9.42 22.02
N ILE A 101 -21.59 -9.64 20.80
CA ILE A 101 -22.47 -8.69 20.12
C ILE A 101 -23.78 -8.47 20.91
N SER A 102 -24.40 -9.54 21.39
CA SER A 102 -25.64 -9.44 22.18
C SER A 102 -25.45 -8.64 23.47
N ALA A 103 -24.28 -8.72 24.11
CA ALA A 103 -23.97 -7.92 25.30
C ALA A 103 -23.93 -6.42 24.98
N LEU A 104 -23.29 -6.02 23.87
CA LEU A 104 -23.22 -4.63 23.43
C LEU A 104 -24.62 -4.07 23.10
N GLU A 105 -25.41 -4.82 22.34
CA GLU A 105 -26.77 -4.41 21.97
C GLU A 105 -27.68 -4.27 23.20
N LYS A 106 -27.57 -5.18 24.19
CA LYS A 106 -28.32 -5.09 25.47
C LYS A 106 -27.91 -3.90 26.32
N ALA A 107 -26.66 -3.44 26.19
CA ALA A 107 -26.16 -2.22 26.81
C ALA A 107 -26.64 -0.94 26.08
N GLY A 108 -27.37 -1.08 24.97
CA GLY A 108 -27.89 0.05 24.19
C GLY A 108 -26.91 0.62 23.18
N ILE A 109 -25.78 -0.05 22.93
CA ILE A 109 -24.79 0.36 21.93
C ILE A 109 -25.30 -0.04 20.55
N LEU A 110 -25.22 0.88 19.59
CA LEU A 110 -25.52 0.56 18.19
C LEU A 110 -24.41 -0.31 17.62
N VAL A 111 -24.76 -1.48 17.10
CA VAL A 111 -23.84 -2.36 16.38
C VAL A 111 -24.27 -2.44 14.92
N VAL A 112 -23.38 -2.08 14.00
CA VAL A 112 -23.66 -2.14 12.55
C VAL A 112 -22.68 -3.10 11.88
N SER A 113 -23.21 -4.01 11.05
CA SER A 113 -22.44 -5.04 10.36
C SER A 113 -22.34 -4.72 8.88
N LEU A 114 -21.12 -4.44 8.40
CA LEU A 114 -20.84 -4.06 7.02
C LEU A 114 -19.73 -4.92 6.42
N TYR A 115 -19.90 -5.37 5.19
CA TYR A 115 -18.88 -6.03 4.39
C TYR A 115 -19.31 -6.12 2.92
N PRO A 116 -18.65 -5.42 1.99
CA PRO A 116 -18.92 -5.63 0.56
C PRO A 116 -18.36 -6.98 0.13
N GLU A 117 -19.21 -7.87 -0.39
CA GLU A 117 -18.80 -9.19 -0.85
C GLU A 117 -18.14 -9.14 -2.24
N SER A 118 -18.43 -8.10 -3.01
CA SER A 118 -17.91 -7.88 -4.37
C SER A 118 -17.37 -6.46 -4.56
N PHE A 119 -16.57 -6.27 -5.62
CA PHE A 119 -16.04 -4.94 -5.99
C PHE A 119 -17.16 -3.93 -6.29
N ASP A 120 -18.28 -4.39 -6.89
CA ASP A 120 -19.40 -3.55 -7.27
C ASP A 120 -20.20 -3.03 -6.05
N GLU A 121 -20.06 -3.66 -4.89
CA GLU A 121 -20.69 -3.25 -3.64
C GLU A 121 -19.87 -2.21 -2.86
N PHE A 122 -18.66 -1.88 -3.33
CA PHE A 122 -17.76 -0.97 -2.63
C PHE A 122 -18.38 0.41 -2.41
N ASP A 123 -19.08 0.96 -3.42
CA ASP A 123 -19.76 2.25 -3.32
C ASP A 123 -20.83 2.27 -2.22
N ASP A 124 -21.69 1.25 -2.19
CA ASP A 124 -22.74 1.13 -1.17
C ASP A 124 -22.14 1.04 0.24
N TYR A 125 -21.11 0.22 0.39
CA TYR A 125 -20.36 0.09 1.64
C TYR A 125 -19.76 1.42 2.12
N ILE A 126 -19.08 2.16 1.23
CA ILE A 126 -18.53 3.47 1.55
C ILE A 126 -19.63 4.48 1.89
N ASN A 127 -20.74 4.49 1.16
CA ASN A 127 -21.86 5.38 1.43
C ASN A 127 -22.53 5.08 2.78
N LYS A 128 -22.70 3.80 3.15
CA LYS A 128 -23.19 3.39 4.48
C LYS A 128 -22.27 3.89 5.60
N LEU A 129 -20.94 3.73 5.46
CA LEU A 129 -19.98 4.30 6.41
C LEU A 129 -20.13 5.82 6.51
N ALA A 130 -20.23 6.50 5.36
CA ALA A 130 -20.32 7.95 5.31
C ALA A 130 -21.61 8.50 5.92
N MET A 131 -22.74 7.81 5.74
CA MET A 131 -24.00 8.14 6.41
C MET A 131 -23.87 8.03 7.93
N LEU A 132 -23.21 6.97 8.43
CA LEU A 132 -23.00 6.78 9.87
C LEU A 132 -22.12 7.88 10.48
N THR A 133 -21.25 8.52 9.70
CA THR A 133 -20.30 9.52 10.19
C THR A 133 -20.58 10.95 9.75
N GLY A 134 -21.57 11.18 8.89
CA GLY A 134 -21.90 12.50 8.34
C GLY A 134 -20.85 13.02 7.36
N THR A 135 -20.20 12.12 6.62
CA THR A 135 -19.07 12.41 5.72
C THR A 135 -19.39 12.14 4.25
N GLU A 136 -20.65 12.21 3.84
CA GLU A 136 -21.13 11.84 2.50
C GLU A 136 -20.52 12.69 1.39
N GLN A 137 -20.25 13.97 1.66
CA GLN A 137 -19.53 14.83 0.70
C GLN A 137 -18.10 14.34 0.48
N LYS A 138 -17.39 13.98 1.55
CA LYS A 138 -16.03 13.46 1.48
C LYS A 138 -16.02 12.09 0.79
N ALA A 139 -16.98 11.22 1.08
CA ALA A 139 -17.15 9.94 0.40
C ALA A 139 -17.27 10.08 -1.12
N ARG A 140 -18.08 11.04 -1.59
CA ARG A 140 -18.20 11.32 -3.03
C ARG A 140 -16.88 11.74 -3.66
N GLN A 141 -16.08 12.55 -2.95
CA GLN A 141 -14.78 13.00 -3.43
C GLN A 141 -13.77 11.85 -3.49
N GLU A 142 -13.69 11.05 -2.42
CA GLU A 142 -12.79 9.90 -2.35
C GLU A 142 -13.14 8.82 -3.36
N LEU A 143 -14.42 8.51 -3.56
CA LEU A 143 -14.87 7.57 -4.61
C LEU A 143 -14.50 8.08 -6.02
N ALA A 144 -14.68 9.37 -6.30
CA ALA A 144 -14.27 9.95 -7.58
C ALA A 144 -12.76 9.85 -7.80
N ALA A 145 -11.96 10.13 -6.77
CA ALA A 145 -10.51 9.99 -6.83
C ALA A 145 -10.07 8.52 -7.02
N PHE A 146 -10.71 7.60 -6.28
CA PHE A 146 -10.47 6.16 -6.37
C PHE A 146 -10.68 5.62 -7.79
N TYR A 147 -11.83 5.88 -8.40
CA TYR A 147 -12.09 5.46 -9.77
C TYR A 147 -11.26 6.21 -10.80
N GLY A 148 -10.93 7.49 -10.55
CA GLY A 148 -9.99 8.24 -11.39
C GLY A 148 -8.59 7.63 -11.43
N ASN A 149 -8.09 7.15 -10.28
CA ASN A 149 -6.81 6.44 -10.20
C ASN A 149 -6.86 5.09 -10.94
N ILE A 150 -7.94 4.32 -10.78
CA ILE A 150 -8.11 3.05 -11.51
C ILE A 150 -8.17 3.30 -13.03
N GLU A 151 -8.97 4.26 -13.50
CA GLU A 151 -9.05 4.56 -14.94
C GLU A 151 -7.71 5.06 -15.49
N THR A 152 -6.93 5.81 -14.71
CA THR A 152 -5.57 6.22 -15.13
C THR A 152 -4.70 5.00 -15.41
N ILE A 153 -4.71 4.00 -14.51
CA ILE A 153 -3.95 2.75 -14.67
C ILE A 153 -4.47 1.97 -15.88
N THR A 154 -5.78 1.77 -15.96
CA THR A 154 -6.41 1.02 -17.06
C THR A 154 -6.16 1.69 -18.41
N ALA A 155 -6.21 3.02 -18.49
CA ALA A 155 -5.93 3.76 -19.74
C ALA A 155 -4.50 3.55 -20.24
N GLN A 156 -3.51 3.53 -19.32
CA GLN A 156 -2.11 3.26 -19.67
C GLN A 156 -1.91 1.82 -20.18
N THR A 157 -2.64 0.85 -19.65
CA THR A 157 -2.46 -0.56 -20.00
C THR A 157 -3.37 -1.03 -21.15
N ARG A 158 -4.47 -0.33 -21.44
CA ARG A 158 -5.48 -0.71 -22.45
C ARG A 158 -4.89 -0.86 -23.85
N SER A 159 -3.93 -0.01 -24.24
CA SER A 159 -3.31 -0.05 -25.58
C SER A 159 -2.23 -1.12 -25.76
N ILE A 160 -1.83 -1.81 -24.69
CA ILE A 160 -0.79 -2.84 -24.75
C ILE A 160 -1.33 -4.07 -25.49
N LYS A 161 -0.68 -4.44 -26.61
CA LYS A 161 -1.11 -5.57 -27.44
C LYS A 161 -0.70 -6.92 -26.86
N ASP A 162 0.52 -7.02 -26.33
CA ASP A 162 1.05 -8.24 -25.73
C ASP A 162 0.70 -8.28 -24.24
N LYS A 163 -0.51 -8.73 -23.95
CA LYS A 163 -1.06 -8.80 -22.60
C LYS A 163 -0.36 -9.89 -21.79
N LYS A 164 0.07 -9.57 -20.57
CA LYS A 164 0.75 -10.52 -19.68
C LYS A 164 -0.26 -11.40 -18.94
N SER A 165 0.07 -12.68 -18.90
CA SER A 165 -0.67 -13.69 -18.17
C SER A 165 -0.10 -13.87 -16.77
N ILE A 166 -0.95 -13.74 -15.76
CA ILE A 166 -0.57 -13.72 -14.34
C ILE A 166 -1.20 -14.89 -13.60
N PHE A 167 -0.40 -15.56 -12.77
CA PHE A 167 -0.89 -16.45 -11.73
C PHE A 167 -0.85 -15.75 -10.39
N PHE A 168 -1.96 -15.82 -9.64
CA PHE A 168 -2.08 -15.24 -8.31
C PHE A 168 -2.22 -16.34 -7.25
N GLU A 169 -1.22 -16.47 -6.38
CA GLU A 169 -1.24 -17.36 -5.23
C GLU A 169 -1.88 -16.63 -4.03
N SER A 170 -2.99 -17.18 -3.55
CA SER A 170 -3.72 -16.65 -2.40
C SER A 170 -3.23 -17.24 -1.08
N THR A 171 -2.97 -18.55 -1.04
CA THR A 171 -2.41 -19.23 0.14
C THR A 171 -1.46 -20.34 -0.27
N GLU A 172 -0.37 -20.47 0.50
CA GLU A 172 0.62 -21.55 0.29
C GLU A 172 0.05 -22.92 0.61
N ALA A 173 -0.77 -23.00 1.68
CA ALA A 173 -1.48 -24.22 2.03
C ALA A 173 -2.40 -24.66 0.89
N ASN A 174 -2.13 -25.84 0.33
CA ASN A 174 -2.84 -26.44 -0.81
C ASN A 174 -2.77 -25.62 -2.12
N LEU A 175 -1.83 -24.68 -2.25
CA LEU A 175 -1.63 -23.84 -3.45
C LEU A 175 -2.95 -23.32 -4.03
N ARG A 176 -3.59 -22.46 -3.25
CA ARG A 176 -4.85 -21.85 -3.64
C ARG A 176 -4.60 -20.58 -4.45
N THR A 177 -5.54 -20.29 -5.33
CA THR A 177 -5.67 -19.05 -6.08
C THR A 177 -6.95 -18.34 -5.65
N VAL A 178 -7.40 -17.37 -6.42
CA VAL A 178 -8.61 -16.60 -6.19
C VAL A 178 -9.68 -16.91 -7.23
N THR A 179 -10.96 -16.70 -6.89
CA THR A 179 -12.05 -16.86 -7.86
C THR A 179 -12.09 -15.70 -8.86
N PRO A 180 -12.68 -15.90 -10.06
CA PRO A 180 -12.71 -14.87 -11.11
C PRO A 180 -13.46 -13.58 -10.72
N ASP A 181 -14.42 -13.67 -9.80
CA ASP A 181 -15.23 -12.56 -9.28
C ASP A 181 -14.62 -11.87 -8.05
N SER A 182 -13.49 -12.39 -7.53
CA SER A 182 -12.82 -11.84 -6.37
C SER A 182 -12.12 -10.51 -6.66
N MET A 183 -11.92 -9.68 -5.63
CA MET A 183 -11.16 -8.43 -5.75
C MET A 183 -9.78 -8.62 -6.43
N PRO A 184 -8.91 -9.59 -6.05
CA PRO A 184 -7.62 -9.73 -6.73
C PRO A 184 -7.75 -10.11 -8.22
N ALA A 185 -8.76 -10.90 -8.61
CA ALA A 185 -9.01 -11.22 -10.01
C ALA A 185 -9.47 -9.98 -10.80
N ILE A 186 -10.38 -9.18 -10.24
CA ILE A 186 -10.79 -7.90 -10.84
C ILE A 186 -9.59 -6.93 -10.94
N ALA A 187 -8.71 -6.90 -9.93
CA ALA A 187 -7.52 -6.07 -9.97
C ALA A 187 -6.57 -6.43 -11.12
N ILE A 188 -6.42 -7.73 -11.41
CA ILE A 188 -5.65 -8.22 -12.56
C ILE A 188 -6.23 -7.67 -13.86
N GLU A 189 -7.55 -7.72 -14.03
CA GLU A 189 -8.22 -7.22 -15.23
C GLU A 189 -8.09 -5.69 -15.37
N LEU A 190 -8.30 -4.94 -14.28
CA LEU A 190 -8.14 -3.49 -14.23
C LEU A 190 -6.69 -3.05 -14.53
N ALA A 191 -5.71 -3.85 -14.08
CA ALA A 191 -4.29 -3.70 -14.40
C ALA A 191 -3.95 -4.09 -15.85
N GLY A 192 -4.92 -4.59 -16.61
CA GLY A 192 -4.76 -5.01 -17.99
C GLY A 192 -4.01 -6.33 -18.15
N GLY A 193 -4.07 -7.22 -17.16
CA GLY A 193 -3.52 -8.58 -17.21
C GLY A 193 -4.54 -9.63 -17.63
N ILE A 194 -4.05 -10.86 -17.82
CA ILE A 194 -4.88 -12.05 -18.08
C ILE A 194 -4.72 -13.00 -16.88
N ASN A 195 -5.80 -13.25 -16.14
CA ASN A 195 -5.76 -14.23 -15.06
C ASN A 195 -5.68 -15.65 -15.65
N VAL A 196 -4.59 -16.38 -15.40
CA VAL A 196 -4.43 -17.76 -15.91
C VAL A 196 -5.36 -18.76 -15.22
N ALA A 197 -5.92 -18.38 -14.07
CA ALA A 197 -6.81 -19.18 -13.26
C ALA A 197 -8.27 -18.71 -13.36
N ALA A 198 -8.67 -18.13 -14.50
CA ALA A 198 -10.03 -17.63 -14.73
C ALA A 198 -11.15 -18.71 -14.69
N ASP A 199 -10.78 -19.99 -14.66
CA ASP A 199 -11.67 -21.14 -14.49
C ASP A 199 -11.50 -21.82 -13.12
N ALA A 200 -10.93 -21.12 -12.14
CA ALA A 200 -10.81 -21.60 -10.77
C ALA A 200 -12.18 -21.61 -10.08
N VAL A 201 -12.45 -22.70 -9.36
CA VAL A 201 -13.74 -22.93 -8.68
C VAL A 201 -13.55 -22.70 -7.18
N PRO A 202 -14.47 -21.97 -6.52
CA PRO A 202 -14.35 -21.68 -5.09
C PRO A 202 -14.28 -22.96 -4.24
N VAL A 203 -13.57 -22.87 -3.11
CA VAL A 203 -13.49 -23.98 -2.14
C VAL A 203 -14.82 -24.23 -1.42
N GLU A 204 -15.68 -23.22 -1.35
CA GLU A 204 -17.05 -23.28 -0.84
C GLU A 204 -17.87 -22.12 -1.43
N GLU A 205 -19.20 -22.25 -1.47
CA GLU A 205 -20.08 -21.22 -2.03
C GLU A 205 -19.85 -19.85 -1.37
N GLY A 206 -19.65 -18.80 -2.18
CA GLY A 206 -19.34 -17.44 -1.71
C GLY A 206 -17.88 -17.19 -1.31
N SER A 207 -16.98 -18.18 -1.44
CA SER A 207 -15.56 -17.99 -1.15
C SER A 207 -14.83 -17.30 -2.31
N SER A 208 -14.02 -16.28 -2.00
CA SER A 208 -13.09 -15.68 -2.96
C SER A 208 -11.83 -16.51 -3.22
N ILE A 209 -11.71 -17.67 -2.55
CA ILE A 209 -10.54 -18.54 -2.60
C ILE A 209 -10.88 -19.82 -3.37
N ALA A 210 -9.99 -20.20 -4.28
CA ALA A 210 -10.16 -21.37 -5.13
C ALA A 210 -8.97 -22.33 -5.03
N SER A 211 -9.23 -23.63 -4.96
CA SER A 211 -8.16 -24.64 -5.06
C SER A 211 -7.65 -24.71 -6.51
N PHE A 212 -6.33 -24.71 -6.70
CA PHE A 212 -5.74 -24.80 -8.03
C PHE A 212 -4.74 -25.95 -8.16
N GLY A 213 -3.85 -26.11 -7.17
CA GLY A 213 -2.92 -27.24 -7.08
C GLY A 213 -1.69 -27.12 -7.99
N ASP A 214 -0.61 -27.81 -7.62
CA ASP A 214 0.70 -27.79 -8.29
C ASP A 214 0.65 -28.31 -9.73
N GLU A 215 0.03 -29.46 -9.98
CA GLU A 215 -0.03 -30.08 -11.31
C GLU A 215 -0.66 -29.14 -12.36
N ARG A 216 -1.73 -28.42 -11.97
CA ARG A 216 -2.41 -27.46 -12.84
C ARG A 216 -1.55 -26.24 -13.10
N ILE A 217 -0.88 -25.68 -12.07
CA ILE A 217 0.08 -24.58 -12.25
C ILE A 217 1.18 -25.01 -13.24
N LEU A 218 1.77 -26.19 -13.05
CA LEU A 218 2.84 -26.72 -13.89
C LEU A 218 2.38 -26.97 -15.34
N SER A 219 1.13 -27.40 -15.55
CA SER A 219 0.54 -27.53 -16.89
C SER A 219 0.40 -26.19 -17.63
N LEU A 220 0.40 -25.07 -16.90
CA LEU A 220 0.34 -23.71 -17.41
C LEU A 220 1.70 -23.00 -17.38
N ALA A 221 2.78 -23.70 -17.01
CA ALA A 221 4.11 -23.14 -16.74
C ALA A 221 4.61 -22.15 -17.81
N GLU A 222 4.47 -22.50 -19.10
CA GLU A 222 4.92 -21.65 -20.21
C GLU A 222 4.05 -20.40 -20.43
N LYS A 223 2.81 -20.41 -19.93
CA LYS A 223 1.84 -19.32 -20.08
C LYS A 223 1.91 -18.29 -18.95
N ILE A 224 2.58 -18.58 -17.84
CA ILE A 224 2.63 -17.68 -16.68
C ILE A 224 3.79 -16.69 -16.90
N ASP A 225 3.48 -15.49 -17.37
CA ASP A 225 4.45 -14.40 -17.55
C ASP A 225 4.87 -13.78 -16.22
N VAL A 226 3.93 -13.71 -15.26
CA VAL A 226 4.14 -13.11 -13.94
C VAL A 226 3.53 -14.02 -12.87
N TYR A 227 4.28 -14.27 -11.80
CA TYR A 227 3.80 -15.01 -10.62
C TYR A 227 3.68 -14.03 -9.45
N VAL A 228 2.47 -13.86 -8.92
CA VAL A 228 2.22 -13.00 -7.77
C VAL A 228 1.74 -13.83 -6.59
N SER A 229 2.31 -13.59 -5.42
CA SER A 229 1.88 -14.22 -4.17
C SER A 229 1.46 -13.17 -3.16
N GLN A 230 0.22 -13.26 -2.67
CA GLN A 230 -0.24 -12.34 -1.63
C GLN A 230 0.33 -12.70 -0.26
N ARG A 231 0.56 -11.69 0.57
CA ARG A 231 1.09 -11.83 1.92
C ARG A 231 0.31 -10.95 2.88
N GLY A 232 -0.20 -11.53 3.95
CA GLY A 232 -0.96 -10.82 4.98
C GLY A 232 -1.30 -11.71 6.18
N ALA A 233 -2.00 -11.13 7.16
CA ALA A 233 -2.34 -11.80 8.40
C ALA A 233 -3.47 -12.83 8.23
N MET A 234 -4.37 -12.63 7.25
CA MET A 234 -5.48 -13.56 7.01
C MET A 234 -5.09 -14.63 6.00
N ASN A 235 -4.40 -14.24 4.93
CA ASN A 235 -3.93 -15.16 3.90
C ASN A 235 -2.45 -14.91 3.58
N ALA A 236 -1.67 -15.99 3.55
CA ALA A 236 -0.26 -15.93 3.19
C ALA A 236 0.04 -17.00 2.14
N GLY A 237 0.31 -16.54 0.92
CA GLY A 237 1.02 -17.30 -0.09
C GLY A 237 2.48 -17.49 0.29
N GLY A 238 3.18 -18.26 -0.54
CA GLY A 238 4.61 -18.51 -0.40
C GLY A 238 5.41 -17.21 -0.49
N ASP A 239 6.57 -17.19 0.18
CA ASP A 239 7.57 -16.18 -0.12
C ASP A 239 8.38 -16.58 -1.36
N GLU A 240 9.19 -15.67 -1.89
CA GLU A 240 9.98 -15.93 -3.10
C GLU A 240 10.83 -17.21 -2.97
N ARG A 241 11.50 -17.41 -1.83
CA ARG A 241 12.35 -18.58 -1.61
C ARG A 241 11.54 -19.86 -1.57
N SER A 242 10.39 -19.85 -0.88
CA SER A 242 9.52 -21.00 -0.81
C SER A 242 8.97 -21.36 -2.19
N ILE A 243 8.53 -20.37 -2.97
CA ILE A 243 8.02 -20.54 -4.34
C ILE A 243 9.07 -21.13 -5.27
N VAL A 244 10.27 -20.53 -5.33
CA VAL A 244 11.36 -20.99 -6.23
C VAL A 244 11.86 -22.39 -5.85
N SER A 245 11.77 -22.76 -4.57
CA SER A 245 12.21 -24.07 -4.08
C SER A 245 11.22 -25.22 -4.35
N ARG A 246 9.98 -24.93 -4.78
CA ARG A 246 8.96 -25.97 -5.01
C ARG A 246 9.37 -26.89 -6.18
N PRO A 247 9.18 -28.22 -6.06
CA PRO A 247 9.49 -29.15 -7.13
C PRO A 247 8.82 -28.78 -8.46
N GLY A 248 9.62 -28.70 -9.53
CA GLY A 248 9.15 -28.38 -10.88
C GLY A 248 8.89 -26.89 -11.14
N PHE A 249 8.77 -26.04 -10.12
CA PHE A 249 8.41 -24.62 -10.31
C PHE A 249 9.46 -23.83 -11.09
N SER A 250 10.73 -24.26 -11.10
CA SER A 250 11.77 -23.67 -11.95
C SER A 250 11.48 -23.74 -13.45
N THR A 251 10.50 -24.54 -13.91
CA THR A 251 10.05 -24.58 -15.32
C THR A 251 8.97 -23.56 -15.64
N ILE A 252 8.36 -22.93 -14.62
CA ILE A 252 7.37 -21.86 -14.81
C ILE A 252 8.11 -20.65 -15.37
N LYS A 253 7.62 -20.11 -16.49
CA LYS A 253 8.26 -19.00 -17.22
C LYS A 253 8.56 -17.82 -16.29
N ALA A 254 7.56 -17.36 -15.52
CA ALA A 254 7.75 -16.29 -14.55
C ALA A 254 8.87 -16.56 -13.55
N ILE A 255 9.00 -17.80 -13.05
CA ILE A 255 10.03 -18.17 -12.08
C ILE A 255 11.41 -18.21 -12.73
N ALA A 256 11.50 -18.81 -13.93
CA ALA A 256 12.75 -18.87 -14.69
C ALA A 256 13.27 -17.48 -15.10
N GLU A 257 12.37 -16.52 -15.31
CA GLU A 257 12.68 -15.12 -15.66
C GLU A 257 12.78 -14.19 -14.44
N GLY A 258 12.65 -14.70 -13.21
CA GLY A 258 12.71 -13.88 -11.98
C GLY A 258 11.52 -12.93 -11.78
N LYS A 259 10.39 -13.16 -12.45
CA LYS A 259 9.15 -12.38 -12.36
C LYS A 259 8.21 -12.93 -11.29
N VAL A 260 8.75 -13.11 -10.08
CA VAL A 260 8.02 -13.54 -8.88
C VAL A 260 7.89 -12.34 -7.96
N PHE A 261 6.67 -11.91 -7.69
CA PHE A 261 6.41 -10.71 -6.88
C PHE A 261 5.53 -11.04 -5.69
N LEU A 262 5.76 -10.32 -4.60
CA LEU A 262 4.90 -10.35 -3.43
C LEU A 262 3.97 -9.14 -3.44
N ILE A 263 2.74 -9.31 -2.97
CA ILE A 263 1.79 -8.21 -2.83
C ILE A 263 1.14 -8.26 -1.45
N ASN A 264 0.94 -7.09 -0.83
CA ASN A 264 0.33 -7.03 0.49
C ASN A 264 -1.19 -7.22 0.39
N GLU A 265 -1.73 -8.15 1.19
CA GLU A 265 -3.16 -8.48 1.25
C GLU A 265 -4.05 -7.24 1.48
N LYS A 266 -3.56 -6.26 2.24
CA LYS A 266 -4.31 -5.03 2.59
C LYS A 266 -4.61 -4.14 1.39
N ILE A 267 -3.85 -4.22 0.30
CA ILE A 267 -4.06 -3.38 -0.89
C ILE A 267 -4.67 -4.12 -2.08
N ILE A 268 -4.89 -5.44 -1.95
CA ILE A 268 -5.39 -6.25 -3.06
C ILE A 268 -6.63 -7.07 -2.70
N SER A 269 -6.79 -7.43 -1.43
CA SER A 269 -7.88 -8.30 -0.94
C SER A 269 -8.74 -7.63 0.15
N SER A 270 -8.56 -6.32 0.38
CA SER A 270 -9.34 -5.55 1.35
C SER A 270 -10.16 -4.46 0.66
N PRO A 271 -11.45 -4.27 1.02
CA PRO A 271 -12.31 -3.26 0.43
C PRO A 271 -11.98 -1.88 1.01
N THR A 272 -10.91 -1.29 0.51
CA THR A 272 -10.39 0.01 0.97
C THR A 272 -10.09 0.92 -0.20
N PHE A 273 -10.03 2.22 0.06
CA PHE A 273 -9.56 3.17 -0.95
C PHE A 273 -8.13 2.89 -1.42
N ARG A 274 -7.28 2.18 -0.66
CA ARG A 274 -5.95 1.78 -1.14
C ARG A 274 -5.96 0.65 -2.17
N TYR A 275 -7.11 0.06 -2.49
CA TYR A 275 -7.18 -1.02 -3.47
C TYR A 275 -6.61 -0.63 -4.85
N TYR A 276 -6.74 0.63 -5.29
CA TYR A 276 -6.11 1.09 -6.54
C TYR A 276 -4.58 0.94 -6.52
N LYS A 277 -3.94 0.98 -5.34
CA LYS A 277 -2.49 0.77 -5.20
C LYS A 277 -2.13 -0.67 -5.56
N GLY A 278 -2.94 -1.65 -5.17
CA GLY A 278 -2.78 -3.04 -5.60
C GLY A 278 -2.93 -3.21 -7.11
N VAL A 279 -3.93 -2.57 -7.71
CA VAL A 279 -4.10 -2.54 -9.17
C VAL A 279 -2.85 -1.94 -9.86
N LYS A 280 -2.31 -0.84 -9.32
CA LYS A 280 -1.11 -0.20 -9.84
C LYS A 280 0.12 -1.11 -9.73
N GLU A 281 0.33 -1.79 -8.60
CA GLU A 281 1.46 -2.71 -8.42
C GLU A 281 1.37 -3.90 -9.39
N LEU A 282 0.18 -4.48 -9.58
CA LEU A 282 0.00 -5.53 -10.59
C LEU A 282 0.33 -5.03 -12.01
N ALA A 283 -0.11 -3.82 -12.35
CA ALA A 283 0.23 -3.21 -13.64
C ALA A 283 1.75 -2.99 -13.77
N ARG A 284 2.42 -2.54 -12.70
CA ARG A 284 3.89 -2.39 -12.66
C ARG A 284 4.59 -3.74 -12.87
N TYR A 285 4.17 -4.80 -12.20
CA TYR A 285 4.76 -6.14 -12.36
C TYR A 285 4.64 -6.69 -13.78
N MET A 286 3.57 -6.32 -14.51
CA MET A 286 3.35 -6.75 -15.89
C MET A 286 4.00 -5.83 -16.94
N TYR A 287 4.06 -4.52 -16.66
CA TYR A 287 4.34 -3.47 -17.64
C TYR A 287 5.27 -2.39 -17.09
N GLN A 288 6.39 -2.79 -16.47
CA GLN A 288 7.36 -1.90 -15.81
C GLN A 288 7.74 -0.68 -16.65
N GLU A 289 8.13 -0.87 -17.92
CA GLU A 289 8.55 0.23 -18.81
C GLU A 289 7.49 1.33 -18.98
N VAL A 290 6.20 0.96 -18.94
CA VAL A 290 5.08 1.90 -19.09
C VAL A 290 4.74 2.55 -17.76
N MET A 291 4.66 1.76 -16.70
CA MET A 291 4.17 2.22 -15.40
C MET A 291 5.22 3.01 -14.60
N ASP A 292 6.50 2.68 -14.80
CA ASP A 292 7.66 3.29 -14.14
C ASP A 292 8.47 4.19 -15.10
N SER A 293 7.85 4.70 -16.17
CA SER A 293 8.52 5.66 -17.07
C SER A 293 9.11 6.85 -16.31
N LEU A 294 10.33 7.22 -16.71
CA LEU A 294 11.09 8.35 -16.17
C LEU A 294 10.99 9.60 -17.06
N ASP A 295 10.18 9.59 -18.13
CA ASP A 295 10.12 10.68 -19.12
C ASP A 295 9.82 12.05 -18.48
N ALA A 296 9.00 12.05 -17.41
CA ALA A 296 8.66 13.27 -16.68
C ALA A 296 9.85 13.90 -15.94
N TYR A 297 10.89 13.10 -15.66
CA TYR A 297 12.09 13.44 -14.88
C TYR A 297 13.35 13.65 -15.76
N MET A 298 13.27 13.41 -17.07
CA MET A 298 14.38 13.68 -18.00
C MET A 298 14.46 15.16 -18.36
N LYS A 299 14.74 16.00 -17.35
CA LYS A 299 14.78 17.47 -17.44
C LYS A 299 15.92 18.04 -16.60
N ASN A 300 16.43 19.21 -17.01
CA ASN A 300 17.52 19.92 -16.34
C ASN A 300 17.05 20.86 -15.21
N ASP A 301 15.81 20.73 -14.74
CA ASP A 301 15.34 21.46 -13.56
C ASP A 301 15.99 20.87 -12.30
N LYS A 302 16.17 21.70 -11.26
CA LYS A 302 16.70 21.26 -9.97
C LYS A 302 15.77 20.22 -9.35
N ALA A 303 16.35 19.12 -8.87
CA ALA A 303 15.59 18.06 -8.23
C ALA A 303 15.34 18.37 -6.76
N THR A 304 14.11 18.13 -6.33
CA THR A 304 13.77 18.03 -4.91
C THR A 304 13.97 16.60 -4.41
N ARG A 305 14.02 16.42 -3.09
CA ARG A 305 14.09 15.08 -2.47
C ARG A 305 12.86 14.22 -2.82
N ARG A 306 11.69 14.84 -3.04
CA ARG A 306 10.49 14.17 -3.59
C ARG A 306 10.71 13.62 -4.98
N ASP A 307 11.28 14.41 -5.89
CA ASP A 307 11.63 13.95 -7.23
C ASP A 307 12.60 12.78 -7.16
N PHE A 308 13.58 12.86 -6.25
CA PHE A 308 14.58 11.82 -6.07
C PHE A 308 13.98 10.50 -5.60
N ALA A 309 13.10 10.52 -4.59
CA ALA A 309 12.38 9.33 -4.15
C ALA A 309 11.57 8.71 -5.29
N ASN A 310 10.87 9.55 -6.08
CA ASN A 310 10.12 9.10 -7.23
C ASN A 310 11.00 8.42 -8.30
N ILE A 311 12.11 9.05 -8.65
CA ILE A 311 13.05 8.55 -9.65
C ILE A 311 13.66 7.22 -9.18
N VAL A 312 14.09 7.12 -7.92
CA VAL A 312 14.70 5.90 -7.35
C VAL A 312 13.71 4.73 -7.37
N VAL A 313 12.50 4.92 -6.85
CA VAL A 313 11.50 3.84 -6.79
C VAL A 313 11.13 3.32 -8.18
N ARG A 314 10.99 4.23 -9.15
CA ARG A 314 10.68 3.88 -10.55
C ARG A 314 11.84 3.21 -11.24
N SER A 315 13.04 3.78 -11.16
CA SER A 315 14.25 3.26 -11.83
C SER A 315 14.64 1.88 -11.32
N MET A 316 14.41 1.61 -10.03
CA MET A 316 14.75 0.34 -9.39
C MET A 316 13.55 -0.63 -9.36
N HIS A 317 12.40 -0.25 -9.92
CA HIS A 317 11.15 -1.01 -9.92
C HIS A 317 10.75 -1.54 -8.54
N LEU A 318 10.95 -0.73 -7.50
CA LEU A 318 10.70 -1.15 -6.12
C LEU A 318 9.19 -1.29 -5.90
N PRO A 319 8.72 -2.42 -5.34
CA PRO A 319 7.35 -2.51 -4.89
C PRO A 319 7.12 -1.54 -3.73
N ILE A 320 5.93 -0.97 -3.62
CA ILE A 320 5.66 -0.03 -2.53
C ILE A 320 5.76 -0.72 -1.17
N TYR A 321 6.41 -0.07 -0.22
CA TYR A 321 6.54 -0.61 1.13
C TYR A 321 5.21 -0.51 1.88
N ILE A 322 4.76 -1.64 2.43
CA ILE A 322 3.60 -1.71 3.32
C ILE A 322 3.93 -2.65 4.48
N PRO A 323 3.75 -2.23 5.74
CA PRO A 323 3.90 -3.12 6.88
C PRO A 323 3.02 -4.38 6.76
N TYR A 324 3.64 -5.56 6.89
CA TYR A 324 2.93 -6.85 6.84
C TYR A 324 2.39 -7.30 8.20
N SER A 325 3.00 -6.85 9.30
CA SER A 325 2.68 -7.30 10.65
C SER A 325 1.75 -6.32 11.36
N SER A 326 0.70 -6.83 12.01
CA SER A 326 -0.11 -6.02 12.93
C SER A 326 0.67 -5.54 14.16
N LYS A 327 1.84 -6.12 14.43
CA LYS A 327 2.73 -5.71 15.52
C LYS A 327 3.80 -4.70 15.10
N TYR A 328 3.79 -4.26 13.84
CA TYR A 328 4.84 -3.37 13.32
C TYR A 328 5.11 -2.16 14.22
N TYR A 329 4.08 -1.46 14.69
CA TYR A 329 4.23 -0.29 15.56
C TYR A 329 4.44 -0.61 17.05
N GLN A 330 4.46 -1.89 17.43
CA GLN A 330 4.76 -2.36 18.78
C GLN A 330 6.24 -2.73 18.93
N GLU A 331 6.97 -2.81 17.81
CA GLU A 331 8.38 -3.20 17.75
C GLU A 331 9.27 -1.96 17.63
N GLU A 332 10.49 -2.04 18.17
CA GLU A 332 11.48 -0.98 18.06
C GLU A 332 12.15 -1.02 16.68
N HIS A 333 12.10 0.10 15.94
CA HIS A 333 12.75 0.25 14.64
C HIS A 333 14.08 0.99 14.79
N LYS A 334 15.12 0.49 14.12
CA LYS A 334 16.45 1.15 14.10
C LYS A 334 16.51 2.37 13.19
N GLY A 335 15.57 2.50 12.26
CA GLY A 335 15.47 3.57 11.28
C GLY A 335 14.11 4.26 11.32
N HIS A 336 13.74 4.87 10.20
CA HIS A 336 12.43 5.51 9.99
C HIS A 336 11.31 4.52 10.26
N THR A 337 10.24 4.98 10.91
CA THR A 337 9.02 4.19 11.11
C THR A 337 7.98 4.60 10.08
N TYR A 338 7.48 3.64 9.30
CA TYR A 338 6.54 3.92 8.20
C TYR A 338 5.36 4.79 8.64
N GLY A 339 5.11 5.88 7.91
CA GLY A 339 4.01 6.80 8.15
C GLY A 339 4.21 7.78 9.31
N MET A 340 5.40 7.82 9.93
CA MET A 340 5.67 8.70 11.08
C MET A 340 6.33 10.03 10.72
N PHE A 341 6.53 10.32 9.42
CA PHE A 341 7.00 11.62 8.98
C PHE A 341 6.03 12.73 9.37
N LYS A 342 6.56 13.81 9.94
CA LYS A 342 5.77 15.00 10.31
C LYS A 342 5.42 15.89 9.12
N ASP A 343 6.22 15.83 8.06
CA ASP A 343 6.15 16.67 6.86
C ASP A 343 5.70 15.92 5.61
N VAL A 344 5.39 14.62 5.72
CA VAL A 344 4.85 13.79 4.65
C VAL A 344 3.67 12.98 5.19
N PRO A 345 2.45 13.54 5.22
CA PRO A 345 1.28 12.81 5.69
C PRO A 345 0.93 11.68 4.73
N TRP A 346 0.21 10.65 5.21
CA TRP A 346 -0.24 9.52 4.39
C TRP A 346 -1.18 9.91 3.23
N THR A 347 -1.73 11.12 3.26
CA THR A 347 -2.54 11.73 2.20
C THR A 347 -1.72 12.42 1.12
N ASP A 348 -0.40 12.55 1.30
CA ASP A 348 0.51 13.08 0.30
C ASP A 348 0.52 12.16 -0.94
N VAL A 349 0.48 12.77 -2.13
CA VAL A 349 0.40 12.04 -3.41
C VAL A 349 1.63 11.16 -3.70
N ASP A 350 2.79 11.50 -3.14
CA ASP A 350 4.04 10.72 -3.29
C ASP A 350 4.42 9.97 -2.01
N PHE A 351 3.52 9.92 -1.01
CA PHE A 351 3.76 9.25 0.27
C PHE A 351 4.38 7.86 0.10
N ASP A 352 3.78 7.01 -0.74
CA ASP A 352 4.24 5.62 -0.91
C ASP A 352 5.67 5.56 -1.48
N TYR A 353 6.04 6.46 -2.38
CA TYR A 353 7.36 6.44 -3.00
C TYR A 353 8.43 7.03 -2.08
N ILE A 354 8.09 8.08 -1.33
CA ILE A 354 8.96 8.62 -0.28
C ILE A 354 9.23 7.56 0.79
N GLU A 355 8.19 6.96 1.35
CA GLU A 355 8.30 5.91 2.36
C GLU A 355 9.11 4.71 1.84
N THR A 356 8.85 4.27 0.61
CA THR A 356 9.57 3.15 -0.01
C THR A 356 11.06 3.47 -0.15
N ALA A 357 11.43 4.63 -0.70
CA ALA A 357 12.82 5.00 -0.89
C ALA A 357 13.60 5.08 0.43
N VAL A 358 12.98 5.62 1.47
CA VAL A 358 13.58 5.73 2.81
C VAL A 358 13.69 4.37 3.48
N LEU A 359 12.65 3.54 3.45
CA LEU A 359 12.64 2.23 4.10
C LEU A 359 13.53 1.20 3.38
N SER A 360 13.80 1.40 2.09
CA SER A 360 14.88 0.69 1.37
C SER A 360 16.28 1.15 1.79
N GLY A 361 16.41 2.25 2.54
CA GLY A 361 17.68 2.82 2.97
C GLY A 361 18.43 3.59 1.88
N TYR A 362 17.76 3.92 0.77
CA TYR A 362 18.40 4.57 -0.38
C TYR A 362 18.48 6.08 -0.24
N ILE A 363 17.52 6.68 0.47
CA ILE A 363 17.50 8.13 0.72
C ILE A 363 17.50 8.35 2.24
N PRO A 364 18.36 9.24 2.76
CA PRO A 364 18.41 9.54 4.19
C PRO A 364 17.16 10.29 4.64
N TRP A 365 17.00 10.41 5.94
CA TRP A 365 15.95 11.20 6.59
C TRP A 365 16.51 11.76 7.91
N GLU A 366 15.80 12.70 8.53
CA GLU A 366 16.27 13.37 9.73
C GLU A 366 15.35 13.13 10.94
N LYS A 367 15.95 12.91 12.10
CA LYS A 367 15.24 12.91 13.38
C LYS A 367 15.39 14.27 14.06
N GLY A 368 14.33 15.06 13.98
CA GLY A 368 14.22 16.35 14.65
C GLY A 368 13.81 16.21 16.12
N SER A 369 13.60 17.35 16.79
CA SER A 369 13.16 17.38 18.19
C SER A 369 11.70 16.96 18.38
N GLU A 370 10.85 17.15 17.36
CA GLU A 370 9.41 16.88 17.41
C GLU A 370 8.99 15.60 16.65
N GLY A 371 9.91 14.96 15.92
CA GLY A 371 9.60 13.78 15.12
C GLY A 371 10.60 13.49 14.00
N GLU A 372 10.17 12.66 13.06
CA GLU A 372 10.92 12.24 11.87
C GLU A 372 10.53 13.16 10.71
N TYR A 373 11.50 13.56 9.88
CA TYR A 373 11.30 14.48 8.75
C TYR A 373 12.00 13.97 7.49
N PHE A 374 11.30 14.04 6.36
CA PHE A 374 11.87 13.71 5.06
C PHE A 374 12.35 14.94 4.29
N LYS A 375 11.71 16.10 4.51
CA LYS A 375 11.92 17.37 3.83
C LYS A 375 11.76 17.27 2.30
N PRO A 376 10.53 16.97 1.82
CA PRO A 376 10.31 16.61 0.41
C PRO A 376 10.71 17.68 -0.59
N ASP A 377 10.63 18.97 -0.20
CA ASP A 377 10.86 20.10 -1.10
C ASP A 377 12.30 20.66 -1.05
N GLU A 378 13.16 20.11 -0.19
CA GLU A 378 14.57 20.51 -0.18
C GLU A 378 15.31 20.00 -1.42
N PRO A 379 16.32 20.75 -1.92
CA PRO A 379 17.09 20.34 -3.07
C PRO A 379 17.99 19.14 -2.74
N VAL A 380 18.27 18.32 -3.74
CA VAL A 380 19.23 17.20 -3.60
C VAL A 380 20.63 17.69 -3.90
N THR A 381 21.56 17.44 -2.98
CA THR A 381 22.97 17.75 -3.20
C THR A 381 23.68 16.63 -3.97
N ARG A 382 24.81 16.96 -4.58
CA ARG A 382 25.63 16.00 -5.30
C ARG A 382 26.22 14.93 -4.40
N GLU A 383 26.60 15.29 -3.17
CA GLU A 383 27.06 14.30 -2.18
C GLU A 383 25.93 13.35 -1.76
N GLU A 384 24.71 13.86 -1.55
CA GLU A 384 23.56 13.00 -1.23
C GLU A 384 23.28 11.99 -2.36
N LEU A 385 23.25 12.45 -3.62
CA LEU A 385 23.11 11.57 -4.77
C LEU A 385 24.23 10.53 -4.82
N ALA A 386 25.48 10.92 -4.59
CA ALA A 386 26.62 9.99 -4.55
C ALA A 386 26.44 8.91 -3.48
N GLN A 387 26.02 9.28 -2.27
CA GLN A 387 25.80 8.32 -1.20
C GLN A 387 24.71 7.30 -1.55
N ALA A 388 23.60 7.75 -2.10
CA ALA A 388 22.51 6.89 -2.54
C ALA A 388 22.95 5.93 -3.66
N ILE A 389 23.62 6.43 -4.70
CA ILE A 389 24.13 5.61 -5.80
C ILE A 389 25.07 4.52 -5.26
N PHE A 390 25.99 4.88 -4.36
CA PHE A 390 26.91 3.92 -3.76
C PHE A 390 26.21 2.83 -2.93
N ILE A 391 25.12 3.17 -2.22
CA ILE A 391 24.33 2.19 -1.47
C ILE A 391 23.61 1.21 -2.41
N MET A 392 23.08 1.71 -3.52
CA MET A 392 22.30 0.92 -4.46
C MET A 392 23.16 0.04 -5.38
N GLY A 393 24.35 0.50 -5.77
CA GLY A 393 25.19 -0.19 -6.76
C GLY A 393 26.40 -0.93 -6.18
N GLU A 394 26.91 -1.89 -6.95
CA GLU A 394 28.14 -2.60 -6.64
C GLU A 394 29.36 -1.91 -7.27
N PHE A 395 30.12 -1.13 -6.48
CA PHE A 395 31.31 -0.43 -6.94
C PHE A 395 32.59 -1.04 -6.37
N SER A 396 33.54 -1.34 -7.25
CA SER A 396 34.88 -1.79 -6.86
C SER A 396 35.87 -0.63 -6.87
N GLY A 397 36.86 -0.68 -5.97
CA GLY A 397 37.99 0.25 -6.02
C GLY A 397 38.80 0.02 -7.29
N LYS A 398 38.95 1.05 -8.13
CA LYS A 398 39.82 1.01 -9.30
C LYS A 398 41.21 1.56 -8.93
N ASN A 399 42.23 1.18 -9.72
CA ASN A 399 43.59 1.70 -9.57
C ASN A 399 43.79 3.11 -10.16
N SER A 400 42.77 3.63 -10.84
CA SER A 400 42.71 5.04 -11.23
C SER A 400 42.37 5.85 -9.98
N ASN A 401 43.29 6.66 -9.46
CA ASN A 401 43.02 7.63 -8.40
C ASN A 401 42.95 9.01 -9.05
N TYR A 402 41.78 9.43 -9.53
CA TYR A 402 41.64 10.80 -9.99
C TYR A 402 41.86 11.75 -8.81
N GLU A 403 42.65 12.81 -9.03
CA GLU A 403 42.82 13.86 -8.03
C GLU A 403 41.56 14.72 -7.98
N ILE A 404 40.92 14.79 -6.81
CA ILE A 404 39.70 15.55 -6.56
C ILE A 404 40.07 16.70 -5.62
N ALA A 405 40.02 17.94 -6.12
CA ALA A 405 40.58 19.10 -5.45
C ALA A 405 39.87 19.47 -4.13
N ASP A 406 38.55 19.25 -4.08
CA ASP A 406 37.65 19.58 -2.97
C ASP A 406 37.23 18.33 -2.17
N LEU A 407 37.94 17.20 -2.30
CA LEU A 407 37.55 15.95 -1.64
C LEU A 407 37.42 16.07 -0.12
N SER A 408 38.21 16.95 0.51
CA SER A 408 38.15 17.20 1.95
C SER A 408 36.88 17.91 2.42
N GLU A 409 36.09 18.47 1.50
CA GLU A 409 34.79 19.10 1.79
C GLU A 409 33.67 18.06 1.89
N CYS A 410 33.88 16.84 1.35
CA CYS A 410 32.92 15.75 1.40
C CYS A 410 32.91 15.05 2.77
N ASN A 411 31.73 14.76 3.30
CA ASN A 411 31.54 13.95 4.51
C ASN A 411 32.03 12.51 4.33
N ASN A 412 31.85 11.92 3.14
CA ASN A 412 32.30 10.55 2.85
C ASN A 412 33.25 10.48 1.64
N THR A 413 34.50 10.88 1.88
CA THR A 413 35.56 10.94 0.86
C THR A 413 35.78 9.63 0.11
N ARG A 414 35.63 8.48 0.79
CA ARG A 414 35.82 7.15 0.16
C ARG A 414 34.72 6.85 -0.85
N ILE A 415 33.46 7.19 -0.54
CA ILE A 415 32.35 6.99 -1.47
C ILE A 415 32.58 7.86 -2.71
N VAL A 416 32.84 9.15 -2.51
CA VAL A 416 33.04 10.10 -3.61
C VAL A 416 34.19 9.67 -4.52
N GLN A 417 35.36 9.34 -3.94
CA GLN A 417 36.50 8.85 -4.71
C GLN A 417 36.14 7.62 -5.54
N THR A 418 35.48 6.62 -4.92
CA THR A 418 35.12 5.37 -5.59
C THR A 418 34.21 5.63 -6.80
N LEU A 419 33.20 6.49 -6.66
CA LEU A 419 32.25 6.77 -7.74
C LEU A 419 32.85 7.60 -8.87
N VAL A 420 33.71 8.56 -8.55
CA VAL A 420 34.48 9.33 -9.56
C VAL A 420 35.40 8.40 -10.35
N ASP A 421 36.14 7.52 -9.67
CA ASP A 421 37.01 6.54 -10.34
C ASP A 421 36.21 5.55 -11.19
N ASN A 422 34.97 5.26 -10.80
CA ASN A 422 34.04 4.45 -11.58
C ASN A 422 33.37 5.20 -12.73
N GLY A 423 33.56 6.52 -12.84
CA GLY A 423 33.03 7.36 -13.91
C GLY A 423 31.57 7.79 -13.73
N VAL A 424 31.00 7.56 -12.53
CA VAL A 424 29.62 7.96 -12.21
C VAL A 424 29.51 9.49 -12.16
N PHE A 425 30.52 10.16 -11.61
CA PHE A 425 30.55 11.61 -11.49
C PHE A 425 31.76 12.20 -12.21
N VAL A 426 31.50 13.17 -13.10
CA VAL A 426 32.54 13.91 -13.81
C VAL A 426 32.93 15.16 -13.02
N LEU A 427 34.23 15.35 -12.79
CA LEU A 427 34.77 16.53 -12.11
C LEU A 427 34.67 17.77 -13.01
N LYS A 428 34.37 18.92 -12.41
CA LYS A 428 34.36 20.22 -13.08
C LYS A 428 35.53 21.04 -12.57
N ASP A 429 36.45 21.39 -13.46
CA ASP A 429 37.71 22.08 -13.11
C ASP A 429 38.52 21.36 -12.00
N GLY A 430 38.40 20.03 -11.92
CA GLY A 430 39.04 19.20 -10.91
C GLY A 430 38.26 19.03 -9.59
N CYS A 431 37.11 19.68 -9.46
CA CYS A 431 36.25 19.62 -8.26
C CYS A 431 35.04 18.71 -8.46
N PHE A 432 34.61 18.07 -7.37
CA PHE A 432 33.36 17.31 -7.29
C PHE A 432 32.15 18.22 -7.07
N GLU A 433 32.27 19.28 -6.28
CA GLU A 433 31.23 20.22 -5.84
C GLU A 433 30.15 19.54 -4.96
N PRO A 434 30.46 19.13 -3.70
CA PRO A 434 29.55 18.30 -2.88
C PRO A 434 28.19 18.94 -2.60
N ASP A 435 28.15 20.25 -2.33
CA ASP A 435 26.93 21.01 -2.04
C ASP A 435 26.16 21.44 -3.30
N LYS A 436 26.66 21.12 -4.50
CA LYS A 436 25.97 21.48 -5.74
C LYS A 436 24.64 20.76 -5.79
N GLU A 437 23.56 21.53 -5.94
CA GLU A 437 22.23 20.98 -6.22
C GLU A 437 22.23 20.26 -7.58
N VAL A 438 21.73 19.04 -7.61
CA VAL A 438 21.62 18.25 -8.85
C VAL A 438 20.27 18.48 -9.54
N THR A 439 20.27 18.21 -10.84
CA THR A 439 19.05 18.20 -11.66
C THR A 439 18.42 16.82 -11.69
N MET A 440 17.15 16.72 -12.07
CA MET A 440 16.48 15.41 -12.23
C MET A 440 17.19 14.54 -13.28
N GLN A 441 17.67 15.13 -14.37
CA GLN A 441 18.46 14.42 -15.39
C GLN A 441 19.77 13.85 -14.81
N GLU A 442 20.50 14.62 -13.99
CA GLU A 442 21.72 14.13 -13.34
C GLU A 442 21.44 12.92 -12.42
N ILE A 443 20.28 12.88 -11.74
CA ILE A 443 19.86 11.72 -10.95
C ILE A 443 19.61 10.51 -11.85
N VAL A 444 18.82 10.68 -12.93
CA VAL A 444 18.52 9.62 -13.89
C VAL A 444 19.80 9.06 -14.51
N ASP A 445 20.71 9.92 -14.93
CA ASP A 445 21.98 9.52 -15.55
C ASP A 445 22.88 8.75 -14.56
N ALA A 446 22.91 9.16 -13.29
CA ALA A 446 23.70 8.48 -12.27
C ALA A 446 23.15 7.08 -11.95
N LEU A 447 21.83 6.89 -11.97
CA LEU A 447 21.19 5.59 -11.75
C LEU A 447 21.50 4.56 -12.83
N LEU A 448 21.90 4.97 -14.03
CA LEU A 448 22.36 4.04 -15.09
C LEU A 448 23.64 3.26 -14.69
N PHE A 449 24.34 3.70 -13.64
CA PHE A 449 25.51 3.00 -13.11
C PHE A 449 25.17 1.97 -12.03
N VAL A 450 23.93 1.96 -11.52
CA VAL A 450 23.42 0.93 -10.62
C VAL A 450 23.05 -0.29 -11.48
N LYS A 451 23.60 -1.46 -11.15
CA LYS A 451 23.45 -2.69 -11.93
C LYS A 451 22.73 -3.77 -11.16
#